data_AF-A0A1V1PKU3-F1
#
_entry.id   AF-A0A1V1PKU3-F1
#
_cell.length_a   1.000
_cell.length_b   1.000
_cell.length_c   1.000
_cell.angle_alpha   90.00
_cell.angle_beta   90.00
_cell.angle_gamma   90.00
#
_symmetry.space_group_name_H-M   'P 1'
#
loop_
_entity.id
_entity.type
_entity.pdbx_description
1 polymer ?
#
loop_
_entity_poly.entity_id
_entity_poly.type
_entity_poly.pdbx_seq_one_letter_code
_entity_poly.pdbx_strand_id
1 'polypeptide(L)'
;MAFILRWPSVLVLLLLTGVCLMAGGSAALVLGNIPVDLSFLSEAQRATLDGVSWLEAGLWLGAGLFFFIAMIRLIRRTQAFWAWLIGFALFGGRWAYAQQENGGLVETVQSVEVQSFAQPEVLVATPDGTESQIVILAVILIVGLLVLAIDAIDRAYWERQAA
;
A
#
# COMPACT_ATOMS: atom_id res chain seq x y z
N MET A 1 10.57 24.17 -6.22
CA MET A 1 9.40 24.11 -7.15
C MET A 1 8.54 22.86 -6.98
N ALA A 2 9.02 21.76 -6.39
CA ALA A 2 8.21 20.55 -6.14
C ALA A 2 7.13 20.69 -5.04
N PHE A 3 6.87 21.89 -4.51
CA PHE A 3 5.95 22.09 -3.37
C PHE A 3 4.52 21.62 -3.66
N ILE A 4 4.03 21.88 -4.87
CA ILE A 4 2.67 21.51 -5.31
C ILE A 4 2.49 19.99 -5.37
N LEU A 5 3.53 19.24 -5.76
CA LEU A 5 3.50 17.78 -5.84
C LEU A 5 3.77 17.13 -4.48
N ARG A 6 4.58 17.78 -3.64
CA ARG A 6 5.04 17.20 -2.37
C ARG A 6 3.92 16.96 -1.38
N TRP A 7 3.14 17.99 -1.08
CA TRP A 7 2.12 17.88 -0.02
C TRP A 7 1.03 16.85 -0.35
N PRO A 8 0.50 16.79 -1.59
CA PRO A 8 -0.35 15.68 -1.99
C PRO A 8 0.31 14.32 -1.79
N SER A 9 1.56 14.13 -2.22
CA SER A 9 2.28 12.86 -2.01
C SER A 9 2.48 12.54 -0.53
N VAL A 10 2.76 13.53 0.32
CA VAL A 10 2.87 13.37 1.78
C VAL A 10 1.54 12.89 2.36
N LEU A 11 0.42 13.52 1.96
CA LEU A 11 -0.91 13.14 2.44
C LEU A 11 -1.28 11.72 1.99
N VAL A 12 -0.96 11.34 0.75
CA VAL A 12 -1.21 9.98 0.26
C VAL A 12 -0.34 8.95 1.01
N LEU A 13 0.93 9.25 1.27
CA LEU A 13 1.79 8.37 2.08
C LEU A 13 1.29 8.24 3.52
N LEU A 14 0.73 9.32 4.10
CA LEU A 14 0.10 9.27 5.42
C LEU A 14 -1.13 8.36 5.42
N LEU A 15 -1.98 8.47 4.39
CA LEU A 15 -3.15 7.59 4.23
C LEU A 15 -2.72 6.12 4.08
N LEU A 16 -1.73 5.84 3.22
CA LEU A 16 -1.19 4.49 3.06
C LEU A 16 -0.61 3.94 4.37
N THR A 17 0.11 4.78 5.11
CA THR A 17 0.62 4.42 6.44
C THR A 17 -0.53 4.04 7.37
N GLY A 18 -1.55 4.89 7.48
CA GLY A 18 -2.69 4.65 8.36
C GLY A 18 -3.43 3.37 8.00
N VAL A 19 -3.75 3.17 6.72
CA VAL A 19 -4.45 1.96 6.24
C VAL A 19 -3.65 0.70 6.54
N CYS A 20 -2.34 0.70 6.24
CA CYS A 20 -1.49 -0.48 6.46
C CYS A 20 -1.32 -0.80 7.95
N LEU A 21 -1.11 0.21 8.80
CA LEU A 21 -0.97 0.02 10.24
C LEU A 21 -2.28 -0.41 10.90
N MET A 22 -3.42 0.14 10.48
CA MET A 22 -4.73 -0.30 10.97
C MET A 22 -5.02 -1.75 10.57
N ALA A 23 -4.83 -2.11 9.30
CA ALA A 23 -5.03 -3.47 8.82
C ALA A 23 -4.11 -4.47 9.53
N GLY A 24 -2.79 -4.23 9.51
CA GLY A 24 -1.81 -5.10 10.17
C GLY A 24 -2.00 -5.17 11.69
N GLY A 25 -2.34 -4.05 12.32
CA GLY A 25 -2.64 -3.97 13.75
C GLY A 25 -3.89 -4.78 14.12
N SER A 26 -4.97 -4.64 13.36
CA SER A 26 -6.20 -5.42 13.58
C SER A 26 -5.97 -6.93 13.42
N ALA A 27 -5.22 -7.34 12.40
CA ALA A 27 -4.86 -8.75 12.20
C ALA A 27 -4.00 -9.27 13.36
N ALA A 28 -3.00 -8.50 13.81
CA ALA A 28 -2.14 -8.89 14.93
C ALA A 28 -2.92 -9.01 16.26
N LEU A 29 -3.93 -8.18 16.50
CA LEU A 29 -4.79 -8.28 17.69
C LEU A 29 -5.59 -9.58 17.69
N VAL A 30 -6.17 -9.95 16.54
CA VAL A 30 -6.93 -11.21 16.35
C VAL A 30 -6.00 -12.41 16.52
N LEU A 31 -4.89 -12.44 15.78
CA LEU A 31 -3.91 -13.53 15.86
C LEU A 31 -3.27 -13.70 17.24
N GLY A 32 -3.12 -12.59 17.97
CA GLY A 32 -2.61 -12.58 19.34
C GLY A 32 -3.62 -13.02 20.39
N ASN A 33 -4.87 -13.33 20.01
CA ASN A 33 -5.98 -13.63 20.91
C ASN A 33 -6.18 -12.54 21.98
N ILE A 34 -5.93 -11.28 21.63
CA ILE A 34 -6.08 -10.16 22.57
C ILE A 34 -7.59 -9.92 22.74
N PRO A 35 -8.10 -9.82 23.99
CA PRO A 35 -9.52 -9.67 24.25
C PRO A 35 -10.01 -8.26 23.91
N VAL A 36 -10.13 -7.97 22.62
CA VAL A 36 -10.65 -6.73 22.06
C VAL A 36 -12.07 -6.99 21.56
N ASP A 37 -13.00 -6.08 21.85
CA ASP A 37 -14.34 -6.17 21.30
C ASP A 37 -14.33 -5.78 19.81
N LEU A 38 -14.54 -6.77 18.94
CA LEU A 38 -14.63 -6.59 17.49
C LEU A 38 -16.09 -6.50 17.02
N SER A 39 -17.04 -6.29 17.94
CA SER A 39 -18.48 -6.19 17.65
C SER A 39 -18.83 -5.14 16.59
N PHE A 40 -18.00 -4.10 16.46
CA PHE A 40 -18.15 -3.03 15.48
C PHE A 40 -17.80 -3.44 14.03
N LEU A 41 -17.13 -4.58 13.83
CA LEU A 41 -16.83 -5.12 12.51
C LEU A 41 -17.98 -5.98 11.99
N SER A 42 -18.24 -5.88 10.69
CA SER A 42 -19.16 -6.77 9.97
C SER A 42 -18.67 -8.21 9.95
N GLU A 43 -19.57 -9.18 9.77
CA GLU A 43 -19.21 -10.61 9.68
C GLU A 43 -18.19 -10.88 8.57
N ALA A 44 -18.33 -10.22 7.41
CA ALA A 44 -17.38 -10.33 6.31
C ALA A 44 -15.98 -9.86 6.72
N GLN A 45 -15.86 -8.72 7.41
CA GLN A 45 -14.57 -8.22 7.89
C GLN A 45 -13.92 -9.13 8.93
N ARG A 46 -14.71 -9.76 9.79
CA ARG A 46 -14.20 -10.76 10.75
C ARG A 46 -13.72 -12.01 10.06
N ALA A 47 -14.48 -12.53 9.10
CA ALA A 47 -14.05 -13.68 8.29
C ALA A 47 -12.76 -13.40 7.52
N THR A 48 -12.58 -12.17 7.01
CA THR A 48 -11.31 -11.75 6.40
C THR A 48 -10.18 -11.77 7.42
N LEU A 49 -10.38 -11.21 8.61
CA LEU A 49 -9.37 -11.17 9.68
C LEU A 49 -8.95 -12.55 10.18
N ASP A 50 -9.90 -13.47 10.31
CA ASP A 50 -9.67 -14.84 10.75
C ASP A 50 -8.82 -15.64 9.74
N GLY A 51 -8.83 -15.24 8.47
CA GLY A 51 -8.03 -15.83 7.40
C GLY A 51 -6.62 -15.26 7.26
N VAL A 52 -6.26 -14.20 8.00
CA VAL A 52 -4.97 -13.53 7.84
C VAL A 52 -3.87 -14.25 8.61
N SER A 53 -2.72 -14.50 7.97
CA SER A 53 -1.55 -15.08 8.63
C SER A 53 -0.66 -14.05 9.35
N TRP A 54 0.19 -14.49 10.28
CA TRP A 54 1.20 -13.64 10.92
C TRP A 54 2.16 -12.98 9.90
N LEU A 55 2.44 -13.68 8.79
CA LEU A 55 3.27 -13.15 7.72
C LEU A 55 2.58 -11.96 7.05
N GLU A 56 1.31 -12.11 6.68
CA GLU A 56 0.54 -11.03 6.06
C GLU A 56 0.36 -9.83 6.98
N ALA A 57 0.07 -10.07 8.27
CA ALA A 57 0.02 -9.01 9.27
C ALA A 57 1.37 -8.26 9.35
N GLY A 58 2.48 -9.01 9.36
CA GLY A 58 3.83 -8.45 9.33
C GLY A 58 4.15 -7.65 8.06
N LEU A 59 3.69 -8.11 6.90
CA LEU A 59 3.85 -7.42 5.62
C LEU A 59 3.08 -6.10 5.60
N TRP A 60 1.86 -6.06 6.12
CA TRP A 60 1.11 -4.80 6.30
C TRP A 60 1.79 -3.84 7.26
N LEU A 61 2.20 -4.31 8.45
CA LEU A 61 2.88 -3.46 9.43
C LEU A 61 4.20 -2.91 8.86
N GLY A 62 4.96 -3.75 8.18
CA GLY A 62 6.19 -3.36 7.51
C GLY A 62 5.94 -2.35 6.39
N ALA A 63 4.92 -2.56 5.55
CA ALA A 63 4.53 -1.61 4.51
C ALA A 63 4.18 -0.24 5.12
N GLY A 64 3.36 -0.22 6.17
CA GLY A 64 2.99 0.99 6.89
C GLY A 64 4.19 1.73 7.47
N LEU A 65 5.12 1.01 8.10
CA LEU A 65 6.36 1.58 8.63
C LEU A 65 7.21 2.23 7.53
N PHE A 66 7.41 1.55 6.41
CA PHE A 66 8.23 2.07 5.32
C PHE A 66 7.58 3.23 4.57
N PHE A 67 6.25 3.24 4.42
CA PHE A 67 5.51 4.42 3.93
C PHE A 67 5.63 5.60 4.88
N PHE A 68 5.60 5.38 6.20
CA PHE A 68 5.82 6.43 7.19
C PHE A 68 7.24 7.01 7.09
N ILE A 69 8.25 6.15 6.98
CA ILE A 69 9.64 6.57 6.78
C ILE A 69 9.77 7.37 5.48
N ALA A 70 9.16 6.91 4.38
CA ALA A 70 9.15 7.62 3.11
C ALA A 70 8.51 9.00 3.23
N MET A 71 7.38 9.11 3.93
CA MET A 71 6.69 10.37 4.21
C MET A 71 7.60 11.36 4.93
N ILE A 72 8.23 10.95 6.04
CA ILE A 72 9.16 11.79 6.80
C ILE A 72 10.33 12.22 5.92
N ARG A 73 10.91 11.28 5.15
CA ARG A 73 12.05 11.57 4.27
C ARG A 73 11.68 12.56 3.18
N LEU A 74 10.47 12.49 2.64
CA LEU A 74 9.94 13.40 1.63
C LEU A 74 9.75 14.82 2.20
N ILE A 75 9.25 14.95 3.43
CA ILE A 75 9.15 16.22 4.16
C ILE A 75 10.56 16.81 4.37
N ARG A 76 11.49 15.97 4.81
CA ARG A 76 12.89 16.34 5.08
C ARG A 76 13.73 16.54 3.82
N ARG A 77 13.18 16.35 2.61
CA ARG A 77 13.90 16.50 1.32
C ARG A 77 15.09 15.56 1.19
N THR A 78 14.93 14.34 1.68
CA THR A 78 15.91 13.25 1.59
C THR A 78 15.36 12.14 0.72
N GLN A 79 16.20 11.20 0.27
CA GLN A 79 15.83 10.10 -0.65
C GLN A 79 14.66 9.25 -0.11
N ALA A 80 13.42 9.62 -0.39
CA ALA A 80 12.19 8.98 0.07
C ALA A 80 11.80 7.77 -0.79
N PHE A 81 12.18 7.78 -2.07
CA PHE A 81 11.84 6.74 -3.04
C PHE A 81 12.24 5.33 -2.57
N TRP A 82 13.43 5.16 -2.02
CA TRP A 82 13.91 3.85 -1.57
C TRP A 82 13.09 3.29 -0.40
N ALA A 83 12.71 4.16 0.54
CA ALA A 83 11.84 3.75 1.63
C ALA A 83 10.43 3.41 1.10
N TRP A 84 9.91 4.21 0.18
CA TRP A 84 8.63 3.91 -0.48
C TRP A 84 8.68 2.58 -1.24
N LEU A 85 9.76 2.29 -1.96
CA LEU A 85 9.93 1.06 -2.74
C LEU A 85 9.87 -0.19 -1.85
N ILE A 86 10.48 -0.14 -0.67
CA ILE A 86 10.39 -1.23 0.31
C ILE A 86 8.95 -1.37 0.80
N GLY A 87 8.28 -0.25 1.14
CA GLY A 87 6.87 -0.27 1.54
C GLY A 87 5.95 -0.87 0.47
N PHE A 88 6.18 -0.49 -0.80
CA PHE A 88 5.47 -1.03 -1.96
C PHE A 88 5.73 -2.52 -2.15
N ALA A 89 6.98 -2.97 -2.01
CA ALA A 89 7.33 -4.38 -2.10
C ALA A 89 6.66 -5.23 -1.01
N LEU A 90 6.54 -4.70 0.21
CA LEU A 90 5.85 -5.38 1.31
C LEU A 90 4.33 -5.43 1.07
N PHE A 91 3.74 -4.32 0.62
CA PHE A 91 2.31 -4.26 0.30
C PHE A 91 1.96 -5.21 -0.87
N GLY A 92 2.69 -5.12 -1.98
CA GLY A 92 2.50 -5.99 -3.13
C GLY A 92 2.88 -7.45 -2.86
N GLY A 93 3.89 -7.68 -2.03
CA GLY A 93 4.28 -9.01 -1.56
C GLY A 93 3.17 -9.71 -0.78
N ARG A 94 2.43 -8.97 0.06
CA ARG A 94 1.24 -9.51 0.75
C ARG A 94 0.17 -9.92 -0.24
N TRP A 95 -0.13 -9.06 -1.22
CA TRP A 95 -1.11 -9.40 -2.25
C TRP A 95 -0.69 -10.67 -3.01
N ALA A 96 0.58 -10.74 -3.45
CA ALA A 96 1.10 -11.91 -4.15
C ALA A 96 1.03 -13.19 -3.29
N TYR A 97 1.31 -13.08 -1.99
CA TYR A 97 1.18 -14.17 -1.04
C TYR A 97 -0.27 -14.66 -0.93
N ALA A 98 -1.22 -13.74 -0.76
CA ALA A 98 -2.65 -14.10 -0.68
C ALA A 98 -3.15 -14.78 -1.96
N GLN A 99 -2.69 -14.36 -3.14
CA GLN A 99 -3.04 -15.03 -4.39
C GLN A 99 -2.43 -16.44 -4.51
N GLN A 100 -1.24 -16.64 -3.94
CA GLN A 100 -0.60 -17.94 -3.91
C GLN A 100 -1.42 -18.96 -3.10
N GLU A 101 -2.08 -18.53 -2.02
CA GLU A 101 -2.96 -19.38 -1.22
C GLU A 101 -4.32 -19.67 -1.91
N ASN A 102 -4.77 -18.77 -2.81
CA ASN A 102 -6.07 -18.85 -3.48
C ASN A 102 -6.06 -19.57 -4.84
N GLY A 103 -5.06 -20.41 -5.13
CA GLY A 103 -4.97 -21.17 -6.38
C GLY A 103 -3.72 -20.89 -7.21
N GLY A 104 -2.98 -19.83 -6.90
CA GLY A 104 -1.67 -19.54 -7.48
C GLY A 104 -1.62 -18.21 -8.23
N LEU A 105 -0.53 -17.46 -8.04
CA LEU A 105 -0.38 -16.12 -8.59
C LEU A 105 -0.50 -16.06 -10.13
N VAL A 106 0.07 -17.04 -10.83
CA VAL A 106 0.05 -17.07 -12.30
C VAL A 106 -1.37 -17.25 -12.83
N GLU A 107 -2.15 -18.12 -12.19
CA GLU A 107 -3.54 -18.37 -12.56
C GLU A 107 -4.39 -17.13 -12.32
N THR A 108 -4.21 -16.47 -11.17
CA THR A 108 -4.86 -15.19 -10.87
C THR A 108 -4.57 -14.11 -11.91
N VAL A 109 -3.32 -14.00 -12.39
CA VAL A 109 -2.99 -12.99 -13.42
C VAL A 109 -3.58 -13.38 -14.78
N GLN A 110 -3.67 -14.67 -15.09
CA GLN A 110 -4.26 -15.16 -16.33
C GLN A 110 -5.78 -15.01 -16.38
N SER A 111 -6.46 -15.00 -15.22
CA SER A 111 -7.91 -14.84 -15.14
C SER A 111 -8.37 -13.38 -15.18
N VAL A 112 -7.45 -12.41 -15.22
CA VAL A 112 -7.78 -10.97 -15.24
C VAL A 112 -8.60 -10.60 -16.48
N GLU A 113 -9.80 -10.08 -16.24
CA GLU A 113 -10.65 -9.58 -17.31
C GLU A 113 -10.33 -8.11 -17.63
N VAL A 114 -9.58 -7.88 -18.72
CA VAL A 114 -9.16 -6.52 -19.12
C VAL A 114 -10.35 -5.56 -19.34
N GLN A 115 -11.51 -6.08 -19.73
CA GLN A 115 -12.70 -5.26 -19.97
C GLN A 115 -13.27 -4.64 -18.68
N SER A 116 -12.99 -5.22 -17.51
CA SER A 116 -13.40 -4.66 -16.22
C SER A 116 -12.80 -3.28 -15.96
N PHE A 117 -11.60 -3.01 -16.48
CA PHE A 117 -10.93 -1.71 -16.33
C PHE A 117 -11.63 -0.56 -17.08
N ALA A 118 -12.50 -0.88 -18.05
CA ALA A 118 -13.34 0.11 -18.70
C ALA A 118 -14.63 0.41 -17.91
N GLN A 119 -14.91 -0.34 -16.84
CA GLN A 119 -16.14 -0.27 -16.05
C GLN A 119 -15.83 0.10 -14.59
N PRO A 120 -15.63 1.39 -14.28
CA PRO A 120 -15.20 1.83 -12.95
C PRO A 120 -16.20 1.44 -11.85
N GLU A 121 -17.48 1.32 -12.19
CA GLU A 121 -18.56 0.96 -11.27
C GLU A 121 -18.38 -0.46 -10.71
N VAL A 122 -17.92 -1.39 -11.56
CA VAL A 122 -17.67 -2.79 -11.18
C VAL A 122 -16.51 -2.86 -10.18
N LEU A 123 -15.42 -2.14 -10.47
CA LEU A 123 -14.23 -2.11 -9.61
C LEU A 123 -14.51 -1.53 -8.22
N VAL A 124 -15.37 -0.50 -8.15
CA VAL A 124 -15.76 0.10 -6.87
C VAL A 124 -16.69 -0.82 -6.08
N ALA A 125 -17.55 -1.58 -6.76
CA ALA A 125 -18.47 -2.51 -6.12
C ALA A 125 -17.77 -3.75 -5.53
N THR A 126 -16.62 -4.15 -6.08
CA THR A 126 -15.84 -5.31 -5.63
C THR A 126 -14.38 -4.94 -5.31
N PRO A 127 -14.14 -4.17 -4.22
CA PRO A 127 -12.79 -3.68 -3.89
C PRO A 127 -11.79 -4.79 -3.53
N ASP A 128 -12.29 -5.95 -3.07
CA ASP A 128 -11.46 -7.13 -2.77
C ASP A 128 -11.22 -8.03 -4.00
N GLY A 129 -11.82 -7.70 -5.14
CA GLY A 129 -11.62 -8.40 -6.41
C GLY A 129 -10.19 -8.23 -6.95
N THR A 130 -9.74 -9.22 -7.73
CA THR A 130 -8.40 -9.24 -8.33
C THR A 130 -8.08 -7.97 -9.10
N GLU A 131 -8.98 -7.52 -9.96
CA GLU A 131 -8.80 -6.36 -10.82
C GLU A 131 -8.75 -5.06 -10.00
N SER A 132 -9.59 -4.95 -8.97
CA SER A 132 -9.58 -3.81 -8.04
C SER A 132 -8.27 -3.73 -7.26
N GLN A 133 -7.74 -4.87 -6.79
CA GLN A 133 -6.45 -4.93 -6.12
C GLN A 133 -5.28 -4.57 -7.06
N ILE A 134 -5.33 -4.99 -8.32
CA ILE A 134 -4.35 -4.58 -9.34
C ILE A 134 -4.40 -3.07 -9.57
N VAL A 135 -5.60 -2.48 -9.65
CA VAL A 135 -5.77 -1.03 -9.77
C VAL A 135 -5.18 -0.30 -8.57
N ILE A 136 -5.41 -0.80 -7.34
CA ILE A 136 -4.82 -0.24 -6.13
C ILE A 136 -3.29 -0.28 -6.21
N LEU A 137 -2.70 -1.41 -6.63
CA LEU A 137 -1.24 -1.53 -6.81
C LEU A 137 -0.72 -0.53 -7.85
N ALA A 138 -1.43 -0.36 -8.97
CA ALA A 138 -1.07 0.60 -10.01
C ALA A 138 -1.14 2.06 -9.49
N VAL A 139 -2.16 2.39 -8.70
CA VAL A 139 -2.27 3.71 -8.07
C VAL A 139 -1.11 3.96 -7.10
N ILE A 140 -0.75 2.99 -6.26
CA ILE A 140 0.39 3.11 -5.35
C ILE A 140 1.68 3.28 -6.14
N LEU A 141 1.86 2.56 -7.25
CA LEU A 141 3.01 2.72 -8.15
C LEU A 141 3.10 4.15 -8.71
N ILE A 142 1.99 4.73 -9.15
CA ILE A 142 1.93 6.13 -9.62
C ILE A 142 2.40 7.08 -8.52
N VAL A 143 1.96 6.87 -7.27
CA VAL A 143 2.41 7.67 -6.12
C VAL A 143 3.93 7.54 -5.95
N GLY A 144 4.48 6.34 -6.10
CA GLY A 144 5.93 6.12 -6.08
C GLY A 144 6.69 6.88 -7.16
N LEU A 145 6.14 6.94 -8.38
CA LEU A 145 6.72 7.74 -9.46
C LEU A 145 6.70 9.24 -9.13
N LEU A 146 5.65 9.73 -8.48
CA LEU A 146 5.61 11.12 -7.98
C LEU A 146 6.67 11.35 -6.91
N VAL A 147 6.83 10.43 -5.96
CA VAL A 147 7.89 10.49 -4.93
C VAL A 147 9.27 10.52 -5.59
N LEU A 148 9.52 9.66 -6.58
CA LEU A 148 10.76 9.63 -7.33
C LEU A 148 11.04 10.95 -8.05
N ALA A 149 10.02 11.52 -8.70
CA ALA A 149 10.14 12.81 -9.38
C ALA A 149 10.48 13.94 -8.40
N ILE A 150 9.83 13.98 -7.24
CA ILE A 150 10.14 14.97 -6.19
C ILE A 150 11.58 14.81 -5.69
N ASP A 151 12.02 13.58 -5.41
CA ASP A 151 13.39 13.28 -4.98
C ASP A 151 14.44 13.69 -6.03
N ALA A 152 14.14 13.52 -7.32
CA ALA A 152 15.02 13.92 -8.41
C ALA A 152 15.11 15.44 -8.54
N ILE A 153 13.98 16.15 -8.44
CA ILE A 153 13.93 17.62 -8.48
C ILE A 153 14.70 18.22 -7.30
N ASP A 154 14.51 17.69 -6.09
CA ASP A 154 15.21 18.17 -4.91
C ASP A 154 16.73 17.98 -5.04
N ARG A 155 17.18 16.82 -5.52
CA ARG A 155 18.61 16.57 -5.78
C ARG A 155 19.19 17.54 -6.80
N ALA A 156 18.54 17.70 -7.95
CA ALA A 156 18.98 18.61 -8.99
C ALA A 156 19.04 20.08 -8.51
N TYR A 157 18.13 20.48 -7.63
CA TYR A 157 18.18 21.81 -7.01
C TYR A 157 19.42 21.99 -6.13
N TRP A 158 19.71 21.02 -5.25
CA TRP A 158 20.87 21.10 -4.36
C TRP A 158 22.20 21.04 -5.12
N GLU A 159 22.30 20.22 -6.16
CA GLU A 159 23.48 20.16 -7.03
C GLU A 159 23.78 21.52 -7.69
N ARG A 160 22.74 22.23 -8.15
CA ARG A 160 22.89 23.58 -8.73
C ARG A 160 23.26 24.66 -7.71
N GLN A 161 22.97 24.46 -6.43
CA GLN A 161 23.35 25.41 -5.37
C GLN A 161 24.77 25.17 -4.84
N ALA A 162 25.29 23.95 -5.01
CA ALA A 162 26.63 23.58 -4.59
C ALA A 162 27.71 23.91 -5.65
N ALA A 163 27.30 24.19 -6.90
CA ALA A 163 28.14 24.63 -8.01
C ALA A 163 28.27 26.16 -8.05
#